data_AF-A0A1B0EXG4-F1
#
_entry.id   AF-A0A1B0EXG4-F1
#
_cell.length_a   1.000
_cell.length_b   1.000
_cell.length_c   1.000
_cell.angle_alpha   90.00
_cell.angle_beta   90.00
_cell.angle_gamma   90.00
#
_symmetry.space_group_name_H-M   'P 1'
#
loop_
_entity.id
_entity.type
_entity.pdbx_description
1 polymer ?
#
loop_
_entity_poly.entity_id
_entity_poly.type
_entity_poly.pdbx_seq_one_letter_code
_entity_poly.pdbx_strand_id
1 'polypeptide(L)'
;MYPRYLLTSHFWNIRQKSEFQQLFLKERIVHNRRIFRYLQAKLEALRPEAEDFSRLANILGLLGSGLHPTAQEILAAKPIFGKAPYQMSSLSSGHVATLCHLHGVRTGLLKRARLAERFQLFQHMDRAIKHEGGVHNMQPDALKHACFLRGLNPTNLSNDHMIEWLRDWVTVSLAVDTDTMSLFFHLPILIAYNHPNNWKLTHK
;
A
#
# COMPACT_ATOMS: atom_id res chain seq x y z
N MET A 1 23.17 23.09 2.74
CA MET A 1 21.73 23.31 2.45
C MET A 1 20.99 21.99 2.68
N TYR A 2 19.78 22.00 3.24
CA TYR A 2 18.96 20.82 3.53
C TYR A 2 17.96 20.54 2.39
N PRO A 3 18.38 19.89 1.28
CA PRO A 3 17.64 19.91 0.02
C PRO A 3 16.32 19.15 0.16
N ARG A 4 16.29 18.12 1.02
CA ARG A 4 15.12 17.30 1.34
C ARG A 4 13.96 18.08 1.97
N TYR A 5 14.28 19.15 2.70
CA TYR A 5 13.30 19.92 3.48
C TYR A 5 12.93 21.25 2.82
N LEU A 6 13.85 21.84 2.06
CA LEU A 6 13.71 23.20 1.52
C LEU A 6 13.42 23.24 0.02
N LEU A 7 13.65 22.14 -0.71
CA LEU A 7 13.48 22.08 -2.17
C LEU A 7 12.45 21.04 -2.58
N THR A 8 11.69 21.34 -3.63
CA THR A 8 10.84 20.36 -4.29
C THR A 8 11.70 19.35 -5.04
N SER A 9 11.14 18.17 -5.33
CA SER A 9 11.84 17.11 -6.05
C SER A 9 12.37 17.53 -7.42
N HIS A 10 11.82 18.59 -8.02
CA HIS A 10 12.28 19.15 -9.29
C HIS A 10 13.75 19.62 -9.21
N PHE A 11 14.17 20.20 -8.10
CA PHE A 11 15.52 20.75 -7.91
C PHE A 11 16.55 19.72 -7.42
N TRP A 12 16.14 18.48 -7.18
CA TRP A 12 17.04 17.43 -6.76
C TRP A 12 17.77 16.84 -7.96
N ASN A 13 19.08 16.64 -7.82
CA ASN A 13 19.82 15.86 -8.81
C ASN A 13 19.40 14.39 -8.78
N ILE A 14 19.80 13.62 -9.80
CA ILE A 14 19.37 12.21 -9.96
C ILE A 14 19.74 11.36 -8.73
N ARG A 15 20.93 11.57 -8.16
CA ARG A 15 21.39 10.88 -6.96
C ARG A 15 20.50 11.21 -5.76
N GLN A 16 20.22 12.49 -5.51
CA GLN A 16 19.35 12.95 -4.44
C GLN A 16 17.92 12.41 -4.59
N LYS A 17 17.36 12.40 -5.81
CA LYS A 17 16.03 11.82 -6.08
C LYS A 17 15.97 10.35 -5.65
N SER A 18 16.97 9.56 -6.05
CA SER A 18 17.07 8.14 -5.68
C SER A 18 17.22 7.94 -4.17
N GLU A 19 18.16 8.65 -3.54
CA GLU A 19 18.43 8.54 -2.11
C GLU A 19 17.22 8.96 -1.26
N PHE A 20 16.58 10.08 -1.59
CA PHE A 20 15.44 10.58 -0.83
C PHE A 20 14.19 9.73 -1.03
N GLN A 21 13.93 9.20 -2.22
CA GLN A 21 12.82 8.27 -2.43
C GLN A 21 12.95 7.00 -1.58
N GLN A 22 14.14 6.41 -1.51
CA GLN A 22 14.41 5.25 -0.66
C GLN A 22 14.24 5.58 0.82
N LEU A 23 14.70 6.76 1.25
CA LEU A 23 14.53 7.21 2.64
C LEU A 23 13.05 7.40 3.00
N PHE A 24 12.30 8.15 2.18
CA PHE A 24 10.87 8.36 2.43
C PHE A 24 10.09 7.05 2.40
N LEU A 25 10.45 6.13 1.52
CA LEU A 25 9.86 4.81 1.51
C LEU A 25 10.16 4.08 2.82
N LYS A 26 11.43 4.05 3.27
CA LYS A 26 11.84 3.44 4.54
C LYS A 26 11.02 3.99 5.71
N GLU A 27 10.91 5.31 5.84
CA GLU A 27 10.11 5.98 6.88
C GLU A 27 8.64 5.57 6.87
N ARG A 28 8.07 5.21 5.71
CA ARG A 28 6.69 4.75 5.58
C ARG A 28 6.52 3.26 5.90
N ILE A 29 7.38 2.41 5.35
CA ILE A 29 7.20 0.94 5.42
C ILE A 29 7.63 0.32 6.74
N VAL A 30 8.36 1.04 7.60
CA VAL A 30 8.63 0.61 8.99
C VAL A 30 7.35 0.37 9.79
N HIS A 31 6.24 0.96 9.37
CA HIS A 31 4.93 0.79 10.00
C HIS A 31 4.20 -0.51 9.61
N ASN A 32 4.67 -1.24 8.58
CA ASN A 32 3.97 -2.41 8.04
C ASN A 32 3.73 -3.49 9.10
N ARG A 33 4.73 -3.80 9.94
CA ARG A 33 4.61 -4.81 11.01
C ARG A 33 3.48 -4.46 11.98
N ARG A 34 3.32 -3.17 12.32
CA ARG A 34 2.26 -2.71 13.22
C ARG A 34 0.88 -2.84 12.57
N ILE A 35 0.76 -2.52 11.28
CA ILE A 35 -0.48 -2.71 10.51
C ILE A 35 -0.84 -4.20 10.43
N PHE A 36 0.14 -5.06 10.18
CA PHE A 36 -0.07 -6.50 10.18
C PHE A 36 -0.64 -7.01 11.52
N ARG A 37 -0.07 -6.54 12.64
CA ARG A 37 -0.60 -6.86 13.98
C ARG A 37 -2.03 -6.37 14.18
N TYR A 38 -2.38 -5.19 13.67
CA TYR A 38 -3.76 -4.70 13.75
C TYR A 38 -4.74 -5.59 12.99
N LEU A 39 -4.35 -6.11 11.82
CA LEU A 39 -5.18 -7.07 11.07
C LEU A 39 -5.34 -8.38 11.85
N GLN A 40 -4.23 -8.96 12.32
CA GLN A 40 -4.25 -10.21 13.11
C GLN A 40 -5.13 -10.10 14.36
N ALA A 41 -5.02 -9.00 15.10
CA ALA A 41 -5.75 -8.79 16.35
C ALA A 41 -7.28 -8.73 16.19
N LYS A 42 -7.78 -8.55 14.97
CA LYS A 42 -9.21 -8.47 14.65
C LYS A 42 -9.75 -9.71 13.94
N LEU A 43 -8.90 -10.69 13.63
CA LEU A 43 -9.27 -11.87 12.87
C LEU A 43 -10.38 -12.69 13.56
N GLU A 44 -10.27 -12.92 14.87
CA GLU A 44 -11.25 -13.71 15.62
C GLU A 44 -12.67 -13.11 15.61
N ALA A 45 -12.80 -11.80 15.37
CA ALA A 45 -14.12 -11.17 15.24
C ALA A 45 -14.88 -11.64 13.98
N LEU A 46 -14.20 -12.22 13.00
CA LEU A 46 -14.82 -12.80 11.81
C LEU A 46 -15.31 -14.24 12.02
N ARG A 47 -15.01 -14.88 13.16
CA ARG A 47 -15.35 -16.29 13.39
C ARG A 47 -16.82 -16.66 13.13
N PRO A 48 -17.83 -15.79 13.38
CA PRO A 48 -19.22 -16.09 13.02
C PRO A 48 -19.45 -16.29 11.51
N GLU A 49 -18.62 -15.67 10.66
CA GLU A 49 -18.67 -15.77 9.20
C GLU A 49 -17.51 -16.64 8.71
N ALA A 50 -17.71 -17.96 8.74
CA ALA A 50 -16.65 -18.95 8.54
C ALA A 50 -15.83 -18.77 7.25
N GLU A 51 -16.50 -18.37 6.15
CA GLU A 51 -15.84 -18.11 4.87
C GLU A 51 -14.91 -16.90 4.93
N ASP A 52 -15.37 -15.78 5.51
CA ASP A 52 -14.58 -14.56 5.66
C ASP A 52 -13.42 -14.74 6.63
N PHE A 53 -13.65 -15.45 7.74
CA PHE A 53 -12.58 -15.86 8.65
C PHE A 53 -11.51 -16.66 7.92
N SER A 54 -11.91 -17.71 7.20
CA SER A 54 -10.97 -18.60 6.50
C SER A 54 -10.17 -17.86 5.44
N ARG A 55 -10.84 -16.99 4.68
CA ARG A 55 -10.23 -16.19 3.62
C ARG A 55 -9.19 -15.22 4.16
N LEU A 56 -9.53 -14.44 5.18
CA LEU A 56 -8.58 -13.51 5.77
C LEU A 56 -7.47 -14.23 6.55
N ALA A 57 -7.79 -15.33 7.23
CA ALA A 57 -6.80 -16.16 7.90
C ALA A 57 -5.75 -16.71 6.92
N ASN A 58 -6.16 -17.17 5.73
CA ASN A 58 -5.25 -17.60 4.68
C ASN A 58 -4.32 -16.46 4.23
N ILE A 59 -4.88 -15.28 3.93
CA ILE A 59 -4.09 -14.10 3.54
C ILE A 59 -3.06 -13.73 4.62
N LEU A 60 -3.48 -13.70 5.89
CA LEU A 60 -2.58 -13.38 7.01
C LEU A 60 -1.56 -14.48 7.26
N GLY A 61 -1.91 -15.74 6.99
CA GLY A 61 -1.00 -16.89 7.01
C GLY A 61 0.11 -16.78 5.97
N LEU A 62 -0.24 -16.46 4.71
CA LEU A 62 0.72 -16.19 3.64
C LEU A 62 1.68 -15.07 4.02
N LEU A 63 1.16 -13.96 4.54
CA LEU A 63 2.01 -12.86 5.00
C LEU A 63 2.92 -13.28 6.16
N GLY A 64 2.42 -14.12 7.07
CA GLY A 64 3.18 -14.65 8.20
C GLY A 64 4.29 -15.63 7.81
N SER A 65 4.12 -16.35 6.69
CA SER A 65 5.10 -17.31 6.16
C SER A 65 6.11 -16.69 5.17
N GLY A 66 5.99 -15.39 4.88
CA GLY A 66 6.89 -14.69 3.96
C GLY A 66 6.39 -14.63 2.51
N LEU A 67 5.17 -15.06 2.23
CA LEU A 67 4.53 -15.03 0.91
C LEU A 67 3.55 -13.84 0.78
N HIS A 68 2.95 -13.69 -0.40
CA HIS A 68 1.87 -12.73 -0.67
C HIS A 68 0.66 -13.44 -1.27
N PRO A 69 -0.57 -13.00 -0.94
CA PRO A 69 -1.75 -13.37 -1.71
C PRO A 69 -1.68 -12.80 -3.13
N THR A 70 -2.28 -13.51 -4.07
CA THR A 70 -2.54 -13.02 -5.43
C THR A 70 -3.56 -11.89 -5.44
N ALA A 71 -3.61 -11.09 -6.51
CA ALA A 71 -4.62 -10.05 -6.68
C ALA A 71 -6.06 -10.60 -6.55
N GLN A 72 -6.32 -11.82 -7.06
CA GLN A 72 -7.64 -12.45 -6.98
C GLN A 72 -8.02 -12.85 -5.56
N GLU A 73 -7.09 -13.40 -4.77
CA GLU A 73 -7.33 -13.70 -3.35
C GLU A 73 -7.62 -12.42 -2.55
N ILE A 74 -6.92 -11.33 -2.85
CA ILE A 74 -7.18 -10.03 -2.23
C ILE A 74 -8.59 -9.52 -2.62
N LEU A 75 -8.96 -9.61 -3.89
CA LEU A 75 -10.28 -9.21 -4.38
C LEU A 75 -11.41 -10.01 -3.74
N ALA A 76 -11.22 -11.32 -3.56
CA ALA A 76 -12.19 -12.17 -2.86
C ALA A 76 -12.40 -11.71 -1.40
N ALA A 77 -11.38 -11.12 -0.78
CA ALA A 77 -11.47 -10.59 0.58
C ALA A 77 -12.04 -9.15 0.65
N LYS A 78 -12.30 -8.49 -0.49
CA LYS A 78 -12.82 -7.12 -0.55
C LYS A 78 -14.05 -6.90 0.35
N PRO A 79 -15.09 -7.76 0.36
CA PRO A 79 -16.28 -7.52 1.18
C PRO A 79 -16.00 -7.40 2.68
N ILE A 80 -14.96 -8.08 3.18
CA ILE A 80 -14.55 -8.05 4.59
C ILE A 80 -14.18 -6.62 5.02
N PHE A 81 -13.57 -5.85 4.12
CA PHE A 81 -13.14 -4.47 4.36
C PHE A 81 -14.28 -3.45 4.22
N GLY A 82 -15.48 -3.88 3.80
CA GLY A 82 -16.69 -3.05 3.75
C GLY A 82 -17.54 -3.11 5.01
N LYS A 83 -17.16 -3.93 6.00
CA LYS A 83 -17.92 -4.12 7.25
C LYS A 83 -17.00 -4.17 8.47
N ALA A 84 -17.61 -4.11 9.66
CA ALA A 84 -16.86 -4.25 10.91
C ALA A 84 -16.18 -5.62 10.99
N PRO A 85 -14.95 -5.73 11.53
CA PRO A 85 -14.16 -4.66 12.15
C PRO A 85 -13.20 -3.94 11.18
N TYR A 86 -13.19 -4.26 9.88
CA TYR A 86 -12.16 -3.79 8.94
C TYR A 86 -12.54 -2.56 8.11
N GLN A 87 -13.82 -2.17 8.09
CA GLN A 87 -14.26 -0.92 7.48
C GLN A 87 -13.59 0.30 8.12
N MET A 88 -13.36 1.34 7.31
CA MET A 88 -12.61 2.54 7.72
C MET A 88 -13.15 3.21 9.00
N SER A 89 -14.47 3.21 9.20
CA SER A 89 -15.13 3.76 10.38
C SER A 89 -14.85 2.94 11.65
N SER A 90 -14.71 1.62 11.55
CA SER A 90 -14.47 0.70 12.66
C SER A 90 -13.01 0.58 13.09
N LEU A 91 -12.06 1.09 12.29
CA LEU A 91 -10.64 1.03 12.63
C LEU A 91 -10.32 1.88 13.87
N SER A 92 -9.44 1.39 14.75
CA SER A 92 -9.00 2.18 15.91
C SER A 92 -8.24 3.43 15.48
N SER A 93 -8.22 4.46 16.34
CA SER A 93 -7.49 5.71 16.07
C SER A 93 -5.99 5.46 15.79
N GLY A 94 -5.37 4.51 16.52
CA GLY A 94 -3.98 4.11 16.33
C GLY A 94 -3.74 3.36 15.02
N HIS A 95 -4.68 2.51 14.59
CA HIS A 95 -4.59 1.85 13.30
C HIS A 95 -4.63 2.87 12.16
N VAL A 96 -5.61 3.79 12.17
CA VAL A 96 -5.72 4.84 11.16
C VAL A 96 -4.51 5.77 11.14
N ALA A 97 -3.96 6.14 12.30
CA ALA A 97 -2.72 6.92 12.36
C ALA A 97 -1.55 6.19 11.69
N THR A 98 -1.44 4.88 11.90
CA THR A 98 -0.40 4.04 11.29
C THR A 98 -0.58 3.95 9.77
N LEU A 99 -1.82 3.82 9.27
CA LEU A 99 -2.12 3.90 7.84
C LEU A 99 -1.78 5.27 7.26
N CYS A 100 -2.02 6.37 7.99
CA CYS A 100 -1.61 7.70 7.54
C CYS A 100 -0.10 7.78 7.32
N HIS A 101 0.69 7.29 8.28
CA HIS A 101 2.15 7.25 8.14
C HIS A 101 2.58 6.42 6.92
N LEU A 102 2.02 5.21 6.74
CA LEU A 102 2.31 4.36 5.58
C LEU A 102 2.01 5.05 4.24
N HIS A 103 1.00 5.92 4.19
CA HIS A 103 0.58 6.60 2.96
C HIS A 103 1.12 8.03 2.81
N GLY A 104 1.98 8.48 3.73
CA GLY A 104 2.56 9.83 3.72
C GLY A 104 1.54 10.93 4.02
N VAL A 105 0.48 10.60 4.77
CA VAL A 105 -0.58 11.52 5.16
C VAL A 105 -0.32 12.03 6.58
N ARG A 106 -0.54 13.32 6.81
CA ARG A 106 -0.37 13.94 8.13
C ARG A 106 -1.39 13.37 9.13
N THR A 107 -0.88 12.91 10.26
CA THR A 107 -1.70 12.51 11.41
C THR A 107 -2.21 13.75 12.15
N GLY A 108 -3.40 13.65 12.75
CA GLY A 108 -4.03 14.75 13.49
C GLY A 108 -5.55 14.75 13.37
N LEU A 109 -6.16 15.92 13.59
CA LEU A 109 -7.58 16.14 13.28
C LEU A 109 -7.85 15.85 11.81
N LEU A 110 -9.03 15.32 11.50
CA LEU A 110 -9.46 14.99 10.13
C LEU A 110 -8.60 13.94 9.40
N LYS A 111 -7.81 13.12 10.11
CA LYS A 111 -6.97 12.08 9.49
C LYS A 111 -7.72 11.12 8.55
N ARG A 112 -8.98 10.80 8.84
CA ARG A 112 -9.83 9.99 7.96
C ARG A 112 -10.22 10.71 6.68
N ALA A 113 -10.56 11.99 6.77
CA ALA A 113 -10.88 12.81 5.60
C ALA A 113 -9.65 12.94 4.69
N ARG A 114 -8.46 13.19 5.26
CA ARG A 114 -7.20 13.23 4.49
C ARG A 114 -6.86 11.88 3.85
N LEU A 115 -7.16 10.76 4.51
CA LEU A 115 -7.07 9.46 3.87
C LEU A 115 -8.07 9.35 2.73
N ALA A 116 -9.34 9.73 2.90
CA ALA A 116 -10.32 9.71 1.81
C ALA A 116 -9.87 10.55 0.59
N GLU A 117 -9.32 11.75 0.79
CA GLU A 117 -8.69 12.56 -0.26
C GLU A 117 -7.51 11.83 -0.92
N ARG A 118 -6.65 11.20 -0.11
CA ARG A 118 -5.52 10.40 -0.59
C ARG A 118 -5.99 9.21 -1.44
N PHE A 119 -7.07 8.55 -1.04
CA PHE A 119 -7.69 7.46 -1.79
C PHE A 119 -8.18 7.96 -3.15
N GLN A 120 -8.92 9.08 -3.19
CA GLN A 120 -9.37 9.68 -4.44
C GLN A 120 -8.21 10.03 -5.37
N LEU A 121 -7.14 10.64 -4.85
CA LEU A 121 -5.95 10.94 -5.64
C LEU A 121 -5.36 9.68 -6.28
N PHE A 122 -5.16 8.61 -5.51
CA PHE A 122 -4.63 7.36 -6.06
C PHE A 122 -5.60 6.68 -7.04
N GLN A 123 -6.90 6.71 -6.78
CA GLN A 123 -7.92 6.22 -7.73
C GLN A 123 -7.81 6.93 -9.08
N HIS A 124 -7.64 8.24 -9.10
CA HIS A 124 -7.43 8.98 -10.34
C HIS A 124 -6.13 8.58 -11.04
N MET A 125 -5.04 8.39 -10.29
CA MET A 125 -3.76 7.90 -10.84
C MET A 125 -3.90 6.50 -11.44
N ASP A 126 -4.54 5.56 -10.74
CA ASP A 126 -4.73 4.18 -11.19
C ASP A 126 -5.67 4.11 -12.40
N ARG A 127 -6.69 4.98 -12.47
CA ARG A 127 -7.55 5.12 -13.66
C ARG A 127 -6.78 5.70 -14.84
N ALA A 128 -5.95 6.71 -14.62
CA ALA A 128 -5.10 7.29 -15.67
C ALA A 128 -4.18 6.23 -16.27
N ILE A 129 -3.53 5.41 -15.43
CA ILE A 129 -2.71 4.28 -15.89
C ILE A 129 -3.53 3.36 -16.80
N LYS A 130 -4.77 3.00 -16.43
CA LYS A 130 -5.64 2.17 -17.28
C LYS A 130 -6.02 2.87 -18.59
N HIS A 131 -6.31 4.17 -18.56
CA HIS A 131 -6.69 4.94 -19.75
C HIS A 131 -5.53 5.14 -20.73
N GLU A 132 -4.30 5.25 -20.25
CA GLU A 132 -3.07 5.40 -21.05
C GLU A 132 -2.56 4.04 -21.60
N GLY A 133 -3.42 3.03 -21.64
CA GLY A 133 -3.12 1.70 -22.19
C GLY A 133 -2.50 0.73 -21.18
N GLY A 134 -2.46 1.07 -19.89
CA GLY A 134 -2.05 0.18 -18.81
C GLY A 134 -0.56 0.25 -18.46
N VAL A 135 -0.21 -0.51 -17.42
CA VAL A 135 1.11 -0.45 -16.77
C VAL A 135 2.28 -0.71 -17.74
N HIS A 136 2.10 -1.57 -18.73
CA HIS A 136 3.17 -1.93 -19.68
C HIS A 136 3.58 -0.79 -20.62
N ASN A 137 2.73 0.24 -20.77
CA ASN A 137 3.02 1.43 -21.59
C ASN A 137 3.67 2.56 -20.79
N MET A 138 3.83 2.40 -19.48
CA MET A 138 4.45 3.41 -18.64
C MET A 138 5.95 3.49 -18.89
N GLN A 139 6.47 4.72 -18.95
CA GLN A 139 7.92 4.96 -19.03
C GLN A 139 8.65 4.41 -17.80
N PRO A 140 9.90 3.93 -17.92
CA PRO A 140 10.63 3.30 -16.81
C PRO A 140 10.73 4.15 -15.54
N ASP A 141 10.89 5.47 -15.67
CA ASP A 141 10.94 6.38 -14.52
C ASP A 141 9.57 6.57 -13.87
N ALA A 142 8.49 6.58 -14.67
CA ALA A 142 7.12 6.62 -14.17
C ALA A 142 6.76 5.32 -13.43
N LEU A 143 7.20 4.15 -13.94
CA LEU A 143 7.06 2.86 -13.27
C LEU A 143 7.73 2.87 -11.89
N LYS A 144 9.02 3.26 -11.83
CA LYS A 144 9.76 3.37 -10.56
C LYS A 144 9.05 4.29 -9.58
N HIS A 145 8.61 5.47 -10.06
CA HIS A 145 7.91 6.42 -9.21
C HIS A 145 6.58 5.85 -8.68
N ALA A 146 5.81 5.18 -9.53
CA ALA A 146 4.55 4.56 -9.15
C ALA A 146 4.74 3.44 -8.10
N CYS A 147 5.79 2.63 -8.21
CA CYS A 147 6.19 1.65 -7.21
C CYS A 147 6.51 2.30 -5.86
N PHE A 148 7.37 3.33 -5.84
CA PHE A 148 7.71 4.06 -4.62
C PHE A 148 6.48 4.66 -3.92
N LEU A 149 5.56 5.26 -4.70
CA LEU A 149 4.33 5.84 -4.13
C LEU A 149 3.47 4.79 -3.43
N ARG A 150 3.40 3.58 -3.97
CA ARG A 150 2.55 2.48 -3.52
C ARG A 150 3.23 1.54 -2.52
N GLY A 151 4.48 1.80 -2.16
CA GLY A 151 5.17 1.11 -1.07
C GLY A 151 6.09 -0.03 -1.49
N LEU A 152 6.44 -0.13 -2.78
CA LEU A 152 7.48 -1.03 -3.27
C LEU A 152 8.78 -0.27 -3.48
N ASN A 153 9.90 -0.87 -3.09
CA ASN A 153 11.24 -0.40 -3.45
C ASN A 153 11.66 -0.97 -4.83
N PRO A 154 11.63 -0.17 -5.91
CA PRO A 154 12.02 -0.61 -7.25
C PRO A 154 13.53 -0.65 -7.47
N THR A 155 14.35 -0.31 -6.47
CA THR A 155 15.81 -0.27 -6.63
C THR A 155 16.34 -1.63 -7.10
N ASN A 156 16.97 -1.65 -8.27
CA ASN A 156 17.49 -2.86 -8.94
C ASN A 156 16.40 -3.88 -9.35
N LEU A 157 15.13 -3.49 -9.47
CA LEU A 157 14.13 -4.31 -10.15
C LEU A 157 14.18 -4.10 -11.66
N SER A 158 13.94 -5.17 -12.41
CA SER A 158 13.68 -5.06 -13.85
C SER A 158 12.33 -4.39 -14.10
N ASN A 159 12.15 -3.84 -15.30
CA ASN A 159 10.87 -3.26 -15.69
C ASN A 159 9.75 -4.30 -15.64
N ASP A 160 10.01 -5.54 -16.06
CA ASP A 160 9.00 -6.60 -16.07
C ASP A 160 8.45 -6.89 -14.67
N HIS A 161 9.30 -7.02 -13.66
CA HIS A 161 8.86 -7.22 -12.27
C HIS A 161 8.10 -6.00 -11.72
N MET A 162 8.51 -4.78 -12.08
CA MET A 162 7.75 -3.58 -11.70
C MET A 162 6.37 -3.55 -12.37
N ILE A 163 6.29 -3.96 -13.64
CA ILE A 163 5.04 -4.04 -14.40
C ILE A 163 4.11 -5.08 -13.78
N GLU A 164 4.60 -6.27 -13.48
CA GLU A 164 3.84 -7.34 -12.84
C GLU A 164 3.28 -6.88 -11.49
N TRP A 165 4.13 -6.37 -10.61
CA TRP A 165 3.71 -5.91 -9.29
C TRP A 165 2.69 -4.76 -9.36
N LEU A 166 2.92 -3.79 -10.24
CA LEU A 166 2.03 -2.64 -10.38
C LEU A 166 0.72 -3.03 -11.07
N ARG A 167 0.72 -4.05 -11.93
CA ARG A 167 -0.50 -4.62 -12.51
C ARG A 167 -1.39 -5.23 -11.43
N ASP A 168 -0.82 -5.98 -10.49
CA ASP A 168 -1.57 -6.53 -9.36
C ASP A 168 -2.16 -5.43 -8.49
N TRP A 169 -1.35 -4.41 -8.17
CA TRP A 169 -1.84 -3.23 -7.46
C TRP A 169 -3.01 -2.56 -8.18
N VAL A 170 -2.84 -2.25 -9.47
CA VAL A 170 -3.86 -1.52 -10.26
C VAL A 170 -5.13 -2.36 -10.37
N THR A 171 -5.01 -3.68 -10.54
CA THR A 171 -6.14 -4.61 -10.59
C THR A 171 -6.99 -4.52 -9.33
N VAL A 172 -6.37 -4.59 -8.15
CA VAL A 172 -7.11 -4.51 -6.89
C VAL A 172 -7.62 -3.10 -6.63
N SER A 173 -6.76 -2.08 -6.81
CA SER A 173 -7.11 -0.69 -6.52
C SER A 173 -8.35 -0.22 -7.29
N LEU A 174 -8.46 -0.54 -8.59
CA LEU A 174 -9.60 -0.13 -9.41
C LEU A 174 -10.92 -0.82 -9.05
N ALA A 175 -10.87 -1.95 -8.35
CA ALA A 175 -12.05 -2.63 -7.86
C ALA A 175 -12.53 -2.10 -6.50
N VAL A 176 -11.69 -1.33 -5.78
CA VAL A 176 -12.04 -0.78 -4.46
C VAL A 176 -12.85 0.50 -4.61
N ASP A 177 -13.85 0.66 -3.74
CA ASP A 177 -14.73 1.82 -3.65
C ASP A 177 -14.58 2.50 -2.27
N THR A 178 -15.39 3.53 -2.01
CA THR A 178 -15.36 4.27 -0.74
C THR A 178 -15.70 3.38 0.46
N ASP A 179 -16.63 2.43 0.31
CA ASP A 179 -17.06 1.56 1.41
C ASP A 179 -15.95 0.57 1.80
N THR A 180 -15.18 0.12 0.81
CA THR A 180 -14.07 -0.82 0.98
C THR A 180 -12.70 -0.13 0.99
N MET A 181 -12.65 1.20 1.14
CA MET A 181 -11.40 1.98 1.01
C MET A 181 -10.30 1.56 1.98
N SER A 182 -10.66 0.94 3.11
CA SER A 182 -9.66 0.43 4.04
C SER A 182 -8.80 -0.63 3.36
N LEU A 183 -9.34 -1.49 2.48
CA LEU A 183 -8.56 -2.46 1.72
C LEU A 183 -7.45 -1.77 0.92
N PHE A 184 -7.77 -0.68 0.22
CA PHE A 184 -6.79 0.11 -0.53
C PHE A 184 -5.60 0.52 0.35
N PHE A 185 -5.86 0.99 1.57
CA PHE A 185 -4.80 1.40 2.48
C PHE A 185 -3.97 0.24 3.04
N HIS A 186 -4.47 -0.98 2.99
CA HIS A 186 -3.73 -2.19 3.35
C HIS A 186 -2.98 -2.81 2.15
N LEU A 187 -3.18 -2.36 0.91
CA LEU A 187 -2.47 -2.93 -0.25
C LEU A 187 -0.93 -2.95 -0.13
N PRO A 188 -0.24 -1.92 0.43
CA PRO A 188 1.22 -1.97 0.53
C PRO A 188 1.71 -3.13 1.40
N ILE A 189 0.94 -3.53 2.42
CA ILE A 189 1.25 -4.71 3.22
C ILE A 189 0.86 -5.99 2.48
N LEU A 190 -0.33 -6.04 1.87
CA LEU A 190 -0.83 -7.24 1.20
C LEU A 190 0.05 -7.66 0.02
N ILE A 191 0.64 -6.71 -0.71
CA ILE A 191 1.38 -7.00 -1.95
C ILE A 191 2.90 -6.85 -1.78
N ALA A 192 3.39 -6.03 -0.84
CA ALA A 192 4.83 -5.70 -0.77
C ALA A 192 5.50 -5.92 0.59
N TYR A 193 4.79 -6.41 1.61
CA TYR A 193 5.36 -6.54 2.96
C TYR A 193 6.58 -7.46 3.04
N ASN A 194 6.52 -8.57 2.29
CA ASN A 194 7.55 -9.61 2.25
C ASN A 194 8.47 -9.48 1.03
N HIS A 195 8.34 -8.39 0.27
CA HIS A 195 9.15 -8.21 -0.92
C HIS A 195 10.62 -7.99 -0.52
N PRO A 196 11.60 -8.74 -1.08
CA PRO A 196 13.00 -8.69 -0.63
C PRO A 196 13.61 -7.29 -0.64
N ASN A 197 13.25 -6.45 -1.61
CA ASN A 197 13.76 -5.07 -1.67
C ASN A 197 13.21 -4.15 -0.56
N ASN A 198 12.03 -4.45 -0.01
CA ASN A 198 11.49 -3.72 1.13
C ASN A 198 12.19 -4.17 2.41
N TRP A 199 12.44 -5.47 2.57
CA TRP A 199 13.21 -5.98 3.71
C TRP A 199 14.63 -5.43 3.78
N LYS A 200 15.30 -5.31 2.63
CA LYS A 200 16.62 -4.67 2.54
C LYS A 200 16.63 -3.21 3.00
N LEU A 201 15.49 -2.51 2.98
CA LEU A 201 15.40 -1.14 3.49
C LEU A 201 15.18 -1.09 5.00
N THR A 202 14.45 -2.05 5.56
CA THR A 202 14.05 -2.03 6.99
C THR A 202 14.99 -2.81 7.90
N HIS A 203 15.76 -3.77 7.40
CA HIS A 203 16.63 -4.67 8.19
C HIS A 203 18.13 -4.55 7.86
N LYS A 204 18.55 -3.38 7.35
CA LYS A 204 19.96 -3.00 7.25
C LYS A 204 20.33 -2.07 8.39
#